data_AF-A0A160NVW1-F1
#
_entry.id   AF-A0A160NVW1-F1
#
_cell.length_a   1.000
_cell.length_b   1.000
_cell.length_c   1.000
_cell.angle_alpha   90.00
_cell.angle_beta   90.00
_cell.angle_gamma   90.00
#
_symmetry.space_group_name_H-M   'P 1'
#
loop_
_entity.id
_entity.type
_entity.pdbx_description
1 polymer ?
#
loop_
_entity_poly.entity_id
_entity_poly.type
_entity_poly.pdbx_seq_one_letter_code
_entity_poly.pdbx_strand_id
1 'polypeptide(L)'
;MFWMVDLPALDGRRYVYRVYAPREALPGDLFWAAFHCHDESGRPRASDRFDSARIRWAGDGTTEQQDDTRTDGSSVLNVRAAPATFRDTEARLVRVKGWPMAEVSAEARIEAPAGKVWARLTDFGSYGEWNATHTDFPAGGPERLESGATFTENMKLMGFPAEVAWTVEEVEPERVLAIRGKGPMNVAIGTRYALTADGEATTVRIDGEFTGAAVSLMAGKLKDSATAALTESLQRLAGLVS
;
A
#
# COMPACT_ATOMS: atom_id res chain seq x y z
N MET A 1 18.37 -5.44 18.70
CA MET A 1 18.11 -6.64 17.89
C MET A 1 18.37 -6.32 16.42
N PHE A 2 19.47 -6.79 15.85
CA PHE A 2 19.74 -6.63 14.41
C PHE A 2 20.44 -7.84 13.80
N TRP A 3 20.19 -8.01 12.51
CA TRP A 3 20.80 -8.98 11.62
C TRP A 3 21.76 -8.27 10.67
N MET A 4 22.74 -9.00 10.17
CA MET A 4 23.59 -8.58 9.06
C MET A 4 23.24 -9.43 7.84
N VAL A 5 22.95 -8.78 6.72
CA VAL A 5 22.62 -9.42 5.45
C VAL A 5 23.62 -8.98 4.39
N ASP A 6 24.38 -9.94 3.85
CA ASP A 6 25.41 -9.69 2.84
C ASP A 6 24.93 -10.14 1.47
N LEU A 7 24.69 -9.17 0.58
CA LEU A 7 24.22 -9.38 -0.78
C LEU A 7 25.39 -9.34 -1.78
N PRO A 8 25.63 -10.39 -2.57
CA PRO A 8 26.60 -10.35 -3.66
C PRO A 8 26.04 -9.54 -4.84
N ALA A 9 26.86 -8.69 -5.44
CA ALA A 9 26.51 -7.86 -6.59
C ALA A 9 27.29 -8.23 -7.85
N LEU A 10 26.77 -7.80 -9.00
CA LEU A 10 27.34 -8.10 -10.33
C LEU A 10 28.73 -7.50 -10.54
N ASP A 11 29.13 -6.50 -9.76
CA ASP A 11 30.47 -5.91 -9.76
C ASP A 11 31.50 -6.74 -8.96
N GLY A 12 31.09 -7.91 -8.45
CA GLY A 12 31.93 -8.80 -7.64
C GLY A 12 32.06 -8.37 -6.18
N ARG A 13 31.43 -7.26 -5.78
CA ARG A 13 31.44 -6.80 -4.39
C ARG A 13 30.30 -7.42 -3.60
N ARG A 14 30.43 -7.38 -2.27
CA ARG A 14 29.33 -7.72 -1.36
C ARG A 14 28.90 -6.47 -0.62
N TYR A 15 27.59 -6.25 -0.58
CA TYR A 15 26.99 -5.12 0.12
C TYR A 15 26.32 -5.62 1.38
N VAL A 16 26.66 -4.99 2.50
CA VAL A 16 26.30 -5.45 3.84
C VAL A 16 25.26 -4.50 4.43
N TYR A 17 24.11 -5.07 4.80
CA TYR A 17 22.97 -4.35 5.35
C TYR A 17 22.74 -4.75 6.80
N ARG A 18 22.58 -3.75 7.67
CA ARG A 18 22.12 -3.96 9.05
C ARG A 18 20.60 -3.94 9.05
N VAL A 19 19.98 -5.09 9.25
CA VAL A 19 18.52 -5.25 9.25
C VAL A 19 18.00 -5.35 10.69
N TYR A 20 17.29 -4.33 11.17
CA TYR A 20 16.66 -4.35 12.48
C TYR A 20 15.38 -5.20 12.43
N ALA A 21 15.38 -6.33 13.15
CA ALA A 21 14.30 -7.31 13.19
C ALA A 21 14.39 -8.12 14.49
N PRO A 22 13.28 -8.74 14.95
CA PRO A 22 13.32 -9.69 16.06
C PRO A 22 14.18 -10.92 15.73
N ARG A 23 14.57 -11.68 16.75
CA ARG A 23 15.44 -12.86 16.61
C ARG A 23 14.77 -13.99 15.84
N GLU A 24 13.45 -13.99 15.82
CA GLU A 24 12.55 -14.97 15.20
C GLU A 24 12.22 -14.62 13.73
N ALA A 25 12.72 -13.49 13.21
CA ALA A 25 12.45 -13.06 11.85
C ALA A 25 12.85 -14.15 10.83
N LEU A 26 11.98 -14.38 9.85
CA LEU A 26 12.26 -15.36 8.80
C LEU A 26 13.44 -14.87 7.94
N PRO A 27 14.38 -15.76 7.57
CA PRO A 27 15.48 -15.41 6.68
C PRO A 27 15.03 -14.72 5.38
N GLY A 28 13.89 -15.15 4.81
CA GLY A 28 13.30 -14.55 3.61
C GLY A 28 12.96 -13.06 3.78
N ASP A 29 12.39 -12.67 4.91
CA ASP A 29 12.01 -11.29 5.19
C ASP A 29 13.26 -10.40 5.35
N LEU A 30 14.31 -10.94 5.98
CA LEU A 30 15.60 -10.27 6.12
C LEU A 30 16.29 -10.06 4.77
N PHE A 31 16.23 -11.07 3.89
CA PHE A 31 16.76 -10.99 2.54
C PHE A 31 16.06 -9.91 1.71
N TRP A 32 14.73 -9.96 1.63
CA TRP A 32 13.97 -9.01 0.82
C TRP A 32 14.12 -7.58 1.34
N ALA A 33 14.14 -7.37 2.65
CA ALA A 33 14.39 -6.06 3.23
C ALA A 33 15.75 -5.48 2.78
N ALA A 34 16.82 -6.28 2.85
CA ALA A 34 18.15 -5.86 2.39
C ALA A 34 18.20 -5.66 0.87
N PHE A 35 17.59 -6.57 0.10
CA PHE A 35 17.62 -6.54 -1.37
C PHE A 35 16.92 -5.31 -1.93
N HIS A 36 15.75 -4.96 -1.41
CA HIS A 36 15.03 -3.75 -1.82
C HIS A 36 15.79 -2.47 -1.49
N CYS A 37 16.39 -2.39 -0.29
CA CYS A 37 17.25 -1.26 0.06
C CYS A 37 18.48 -1.15 -0.88
N HIS A 38 19.03 -2.28 -1.32
CA HIS A 38 20.12 -2.30 -2.30
C HIS A 38 19.67 -1.79 -3.67
N ASP A 39 18.54 -2.27 -4.17
CA ASP A 39 18.01 -1.89 -5.49
C ASP A 39 17.72 -0.38 -5.58
N GLU A 40 17.21 0.21 -4.50
CA GLU A 40 16.93 1.66 -4.40
C GLU A 40 18.19 2.53 -4.29
N SER A 41 19.33 1.95 -3.90
CA SER A 41 20.55 2.72 -3.60
C SER A 41 21.37 3.14 -4.83
N GLY A 42 20.93 2.77 -6.04
CA GLY A 42 21.64 3.03 -7.29
C GLY A 42 22.99 2.30 -7.41
N ARG A 43 23.24 1.33 -6.51
CA ARG A 43 24.44 0.49 -6.52
C ARG A 43 24.35 -0.57 -7.62
N PRO A 44 25.48 -1.12 -8.09
CA PRO A 44 25.50 -2.26 -9.02
C PRO A 44 24.56 -3.38 -8.56
N ARG A 45 23.74 -3.92 -9.48
CA ARG A 45 22.67 -4.87 -9.16
C ARG A 45 23.15 -6.03 -8.28
N ALA A 46 22.43 -6.29 -7.19
CA ALA A 46 22.63 -7.47 -6.34
C ALA A 46 21.96 -8.73 -6.95
N SER A 47 22.40 -9.92 -6.55
CA SER A 47 21.69 -11.16 -6.87
C SER A 47 20.35 -11.21 -6.13
N ASP A 48 19.29 -11.52 -6.87
CA ASP A 48 17.93 -11.74 -6.38
C ASP A 48 17.69 -13.18 -5.90
N ARG A 49 18.72 -14.04 -5.96
CA ARG A 49 18.63 -15.41 -5.46
C ARG A 49 18.84 -15.43 -3.95
N PHE A 50 17.80 -15.85 -3.23
CA PHE A 50 17.79 -15.93 -1.77
C PHE A 50 19.00 -16.71 -1.20
N ASP A 51 19.37 -17.84 -1.81
CA ASP A 51 20.47 -18.72 -1.41
C ASP A 51 21.88 -18.10 -1.59
N SER A 52 21.98 -16.99 -2.32
CA SER A 52 23.25 -16.26 -2.51
C SER A 52 23.60 -15.32 -1.35
N ALA A 53 22.60 -14.95 -0.55
CA ALA A 53 22.76 -14.04 0.57
C ALA A 53 23.35 -14.74 1.80
N ARG A 54 24.18 -14.03 2.56
CA ARG A 54 24.62 -14.48 3.89
C ARG A 54 23.86 -13.71 4.95
N ILE A 55 23.12 -14.41 5.80
CA ILE A 55 22.27 -13.82 6.83
C ILE A 55 22.76 -14.31 8.18
N ARG A 56 23.13 -13.39 9.07
CA ARG A 56 23.63 -13.72 10.40
C ARG A 56 23.06 -12.78 11.46
N TRP A 57 22.75 -13.35 12.61
CA TRP A 57 22.35 -12.56 13.78
C TRP A 57 23.55 -11.83 14.36
N ALA A 58 23.36 -10.57 14.79
CA ALA A 58 24.45 -9.73 15.31
C ALA A 58 24.15 -9.03 16.65
N GLY A 59 22.96 -9.25 17.26
CA GLY A 59 22.74 -8.98 18.69
C GLY A 59 21.91 -7.75 19.07
N ASP A 60 21.82 -7.54 20.39
CA ASP A 60 21.04 -6.49 21.04
C ASP A 60 21.92 -5.28 21.31
N GLY A 61 22.04 -4.44 20.28
CA GLY A 61 22.93 -3.29 20.25
C GLY A 61 23.12 -2.59 21.59
N THR A 62 24.25 -2.88 22.23
CA THR A 62 24.90 -2.02 23.20
C THR A 62 26.35 -1.87 22.76
N THR A 63 26.67 -0.63 22.39
CA THR A 63 27.99 -0.05 22.18
C THR A 63 28.82 -0.58 21.00
N GLU A 64 28.89 0.23 19.93
CA GLU A 64 30.17 0.87 19.61
C GLU A 64 29.94 2.15 18.81
N GLN A 65 30.22 3.26 19.49
CA GLN A 65 30.37 4.58 18.93
C GLN A 65 31.83 4.66 18.45
N GLN A 66 32.00 4.85 17.14
CA GLN A 66 33.14 5.51 16.52
C GLN A 66 34.54 4.91 16.79
N ASP A 67 35.01 4.08 15.85
CA ASP A 67 36.41 4.17 15.46
C ASP A 67 36.50 4.41 13.95
N ASP A 68 36.96 5.61 13.63
CA ASP A 68 37.21 6.12 12.30
C ASP A 68 38.62 5.69 11.91
N THR A 69 38.79 4.44 11.51
CA THR A 69 39.99 4.01 10.78
C THR A 69 39.65 3.18 9.55
N ARG A 70 39.93 3.81 8.42
CA ARG A 70 39.80 3.37 7.04
C ARG A 70 40.50 2.04 6.77
N THR A 71 39.75 1.01 6.37
CA THR A 71 40.19 0.06 5.33
C THR A 71 38.98 -0.61 4.65
N ASP A 72 38.91 -0.43 3.32
CA ASP A 72 37.92 -0.96 2.37
C ASP A 72 36.42 -0.59 2.57
N GLY A 73 36.02 0.55 1.98
CA GLY A 73 34.86 0.64 1.07
C GLY A 73 33.42 0.30 1.54
N SER A 74 33.19 -0.25 2.74
CA SER A 74 31.87 -0.73 3.13
C SER A 74 31.15 0.25 4.06
N SER A 75 30.38 1.17 3.47
CA SER A 75 29.35 1.91 4.22
C SER A 75 28.18 0.97 4.54
N VAL A 76 28.03 0.59 5.81
CA VAL A 76 26.90 -0.23 6.28
C VAL A 76 25.62 0.59 6.27
N LEU A 77 24.62 0.14 5.51
CA LEU A 77 23.30 0.77 5.46
C LEU A 77 22.36 0.15 6.49
N ASN A 78 21.56 0.99 7.14
CA ASN A 78 20.57 0.60 8.14
C ASN A 78 19.21 0.38 7.47
N VAL A 79 18.61 -0.79 7.69
CA VAL A 79 17.33 -1.24 7.12
C VAL A 79 16.49 -1.84 8.24
N ARG A 80 15.15 -1.76 8.17
CA ARG A 80 14.26 -2.43 9.13
C ARG A 80 13.53 -3.56 8.41
N ALA A 81 13.51 -4.76 8.98
CA ALA A 81 12.68 -5.84 8.44
C ALA A 81 11.20 -5.57 8.76
N ALA A 82 10.31 -5.98 7.86
CA ALA A 82 8.90 -6.09 8.18
C ALA A 82 8.68 -7.22 9.22
N PRO A 83 7.72 -7.09 10.14
CA PRO A 83 7.48 -8.11 11.16
C PRO A 83 6.93 -9.41 10.53
N ALA A 84 7.54 -10.54 10.91
CA ALA A 84 7.14 -11.88 10.54
C ALA A 84 6.02 -12.39 11.47
N THR A 85 4.79 -11.92 11.30
CA THR A 85 3.58 -12.54 11.88
C THR A 85 2.35 -12.16 11.06
N PHE A 86 1.92 -13.03 10.15
CA PHE A 86 0.60 -12.94 9.52
C PHE A 86 -0.21 -14.17 9.94
N ARG A 87 -0.69 -14.14 11.19
CA ARG A 87 -1.83 -14.94 11.67
C ARG A 87 -2.55 -14.14 12.75
N ASP A 88 -3.79 -13.79 12.41
CA ASP A 88 -4.92 -13.34 13.22
C ASP A 88 -4.83 -12.06 14.09
N THR A 89 -5.72 -11.13 13.72
CA THR A 89 -6.44 -10.14 14.56
C THR A 89 -5.70 -8.88 15.04
N GLU A 90 -5.64 -7.87 14.18
CA GLU A 90 -6.29 -6.55 14.32
C GLU A 90 -5.68 -5.61 13.27
N ALA A 91 -6.53 -5.13 12.35
CA ALA A 91 -6.15 -4.30 11.23
C ALA A 91 -5.68 -2.92 11.72
N ARG A 92 -4.36 -2.74 11.80
CA ARG A 92 -3.73 -1.43 11.73
C ARG A 92 -2.64 -1.48 10.69
N LEU A 93 -2.95 -0.95 9.49
CA LEU A 93 -2.00 -0.70 8.41
C LEU A 93 -0.81 0.11 8.95
N VAL A 94 0.32 -0.57 9.18
CA VAL A 94 1.60 0.07 9.45
C VAL A 94 2.44 0.05 8.18
N ARG A 95 2.63 1.24 7.61
CA ARG A 95 3.35 1.53 6.36
C ARG A 95 4.75 0.90 6.32
N VAL A 96 5.01 0.07 5.31
CA VAL A 96 6.35 -0.43 4.96
C VAL A 96 6.99 0.56 3.98
N LYS A 97 8.00 1.31 4.44
CA LYS A 97 8.73 2.28 3.63
C LYS A 97 9.76 1.52 2.76
N GLY A 98 9.52 1.41 1.45
CA GLY A 98 10.42 0.76 0.49
C GLY A 98 9.77 -0.25 -0.49
N TRP A 99 8.43 -0.39 -0.47
CA TRP A 99 7.73 -0.97 -1.62
C TRP A 99 7.33 0.19 -2.55
N PRO A 100 7.40 0.05 -3.88
CA PRO A 100 6.89 1.06 -4.80
C PRO A 100 5.41 1.28 -4.55
N MET A 101 5.13 2.38 -3.87
CA MET A 101 3.83 2.69 -3.33
C MET A 101 3.46 4.08 -3.79
N ALA A 102 2.30 4.20 -4.43
CA ALA A 102 1.66 5.48 -4.61
C ALA A 102 0.51 5.56 -3.60
N GLU A 103 0.63 6.49 -2.67
CA GLU A 103 -0.47 6.89 -1.79
C GLU A 103 -1.13 8.14 -2.36
N VAL A 104 -2.47 8.12 -2.38
CA VAL A 104 -3.31 9.27 -2.73
C VAL A 104 -4.35 9.47 -1.64
N SER A 105 -4.77 10.71 -1.47
CA SER A 105 -5.84 11.06 -0.54
C SER A 105 -6.60 12.26 -1.10
N ALA A 106 -7.92 12.23 -0.95
CA ALA A 106 -8.78 13.37 -1.22
C ALA A 106 -9.83 13.46 -0.10
N GLU A 107 -10.25 14.67 0.22
CA GLU A 107 -11.23 14.92 1.27
C GLU A 107 -12.16 16.05 0.82
N ALA A 108 -13.44 15.92 1.18
CA ALA A 108 -14.44 16.94 0.97
C ALA A 108 -15.43 16.97 2.13
N ARG A 109 -15.89 18.17 2.48
CA ARG A 109 -17.09 18.34 3.29
C ARG A 109 -18.31 18.28 2.37
N ILE A 110 -19.29 17.46 2.73
CA ILE A 110 -20.56 17.31 2.03
C ILE A 110 -21.67 17.79 2.96
N GLU A 111 -22.52 18.69 2.49
CA GLU A 111 -23.65 19.24 3.25
C GLU A 111 -24.84 18.27 3.26
N ALA A 112 -24.59 17.05 3.75
CA ALA A 112 -25.59 16.00 3.93
C ALA A 112 -25.25 15.12 5.15
N PRO A 113 -26.26 14.56 5.85
CA PRO A 113 -26.04 13.60 6.92
C PRO A 113 -25.32 12.33 6.46
N ALA A 114 -24.54 11.72 7.35
CA ALA A 114 -23.70 10.57 7.03
C ALA A 114 -24.49 9.39 6.43
N GLY A 115 -25.70 9.12 6.91
CA GLY A 115 -26.59 8.11 6.32
C GLY A 115 -26.95 8.34 4.85
N LYS A 116 -27.17 9.60 4.43
CA LYS A 116 -27.48 9.93 3.02
C LYS A 116 -26.25 9.73 2.13
N VAL A 117 -25.08 10.18 2.61
CA VAL A 117 -23.80 9.97 1.94
C VAL A 117 -23.49 8.48 1.83
N TRP A 118 -23.64 7.74 2.93
CA TRP A 118 -23.39 6.30 3.00
C TRP A 118 -24.27 5.51 2.04
N ALA A 119 -25.59 5.77 2.05
CA ALA A 119 -26.52 5.11 1.15
C ALA A 119 -26.11 5.27 -0.33
N ARG A 120 -25.60 6.45 -0.70
CA ARG A 120 -25.11 6.69 -2.06
C ARG A 120 -23.75 6.08 -2.33
N LEU A 121 -22.84 6.14 -1.35
CA LEU A 121 -21.51 5.55 -1.43
C LEU A 121 -21.56 4.03 -1.62
N THR A 122 -22.55 3.35 -1.03
CA THR A 122 -22.68 1.88 -1.08
C THR A 122 -23.74 1.40 -2.08
N ASP A 123 -24.32 2.28 -2.88
CA ASP A 123 -25.26 1.91 -3.93
C ASP A 123 -24.53 1.53 -5.22
N PHE A 124 -24.11 0.26 -5.29
CA PHE A 124 -23.40 -0.30 -6.44
C PHE A 124 -24.11 -0.11 -7.78
N GLY A 125 -25.44 0.04 -7.79
CA GLY A 125 -26.22 0.28 -9.01
C GLY A 125 -26.00 1.68 -9.61
N SER A 126 -25.53 2.64 -8.82
CA SER A 126 -25.33 4.04 -9.21
C SER A 126 -23.90 4.54 -9.07
N TYR A 127 -22.93 3.64 -8.82
CA TYR A 127 -21.52 3.98 -8.70
C TYR A 127 -21.01 4.84 -9.86
N GLY A 128 -21.42 4.54 -11.10
CA GLY A 128 -21.01 5.27 -12.29
C GLY A 128 -21.45 6.74 -12.33
N GLU A 129 -22.42 7.16 -11.50
CA GLU A 129 -22.84 8.55 -11.43
C GLU A 129 -21.84 9.43 -10.67
N TRP A 130 -21.08 8.85 -9.73
CA TRP A 130 -20.14 9.61 -8.90
C TRP A 130 -18.70 9.13 -9.00
N ASN A 131 -18.44 7.82 -9.07
CA ASN A 131 -17.09 7.29 -9.08
C ASN A 131 -16.45 7.46 -10.47
N ALA A 132 -15.46 8.35 -10.57
CA ALA A 132 -14.83 8.73 -11.83
C ALA A 132 -13.96 7.63 -12.46
N THR A 133 -13.50 6.64 -11.67
CA THR A 133 -12.75 5.49 -12.22
C THR A 133 -13.68 4.35 -12.63
N HIS A 134 -14.89 4.28 -12.10
CA HIS A 134 -15.81 3.19 -12.35
C HIS A 134 -16.24 3.10 -13.82
N THR A 135 -16.36 1.88 -14.34
CA THR A 135 -16.95 1.61 -15.66
C THR A 135 -18.18 0.70 -15.54
N ASP A 136 -18.03 -0.47 -14.90
CA ASP A 136 -19.16 -1.36 -14.63
C ASP A 136 -18.84 -2.40 -13.53
N PHE A 137 -19.89 -2.98 -12.95
CA PHE A 137 -19.80 -4.19 -12.14
C PHE A 137 -20.36 -5.37 -12.94
N PRO A 138 -19.52 -6.21 -13.58
CA PRO A 138 -20.00 -7.25 -14.50
C PRO A 138 -20.92 -8.29 -13.84
N ALA A 139 -20.76 -8.51 -12.53
CA ALA A 139 -21.60 -9.40 -11.72
C ALA A 139 -22.50 -8.64 -10.73
N GLY A 140 -22.55 -7.30 -10.81
CA GLY A 140 -23.11 -6.44 -9.77
C GLY A 140 -22.21 -6.30 -8.54
N GLY A 141 -22.70 -5.55 -7.55
CA GLY A 141 -22.08 -5.49 -6.22
C GLY A 141 -22.25 -6.78 -5.44
N PRO A 142 -21.64 -6.89 -4.25
CA PRO A 142 -21.81 -8.05 -3.39
C PRO A 142 -23.27 -8.17 -2.92
N GLU A 143 -23.78 -9.39 -2.74
CA GLU A 143 -25.14 -9.65 -2.25
C GLU A 143 -25.39 -8.99 -0.88
N ARG A 144 -24.38 -9.04 -0.01
CA ARG A 144 -24.32 -8.29 1.25
C ARG A 144 -22.97 -7.61 1.38
N LEU A 145 -22.99 -6.36 1.82
CA LEU A 145 -21.78 -5.60 2.13
C LEU A 145 -21.31 -5.96 3.55
N GLU A 146 -20.48 -6.99 3.67
CA GLU A 146 -19.90 -7.48 4.91
C GLU A 146 -18.39 -7.74 4.74
N SER A 147 -17.60 -7.68 5.82
CA SER A 147 -16.16 -8.00 5.73
C SER A 147 -15.95 -9.40 5.15
N GLY A 148 -15.01 -9.52 4.22
CA GLY A 148 -14.74 -10.73 3.45
C GLY A 148 -15.61 -10.89 2.19
N ALA A 149 -16.66 -10.07 1.99
CA ALA A 149 -17.42 -10.09 0.75
C ALA A 149 -16.54 -9.70 -0.44
N THR A 150 -16.79 -10.32 -1.60
CA THR A 150 -16.01 -10.10 -2.81
C THR A 150 -16.90 -9.68 -3.98
N PHE A 151 -16.39 -8.81 -4.84
CA PHE A 151 -17.07 -8.38 -6.05
C PHE A 151 -16.03 -7.97 -7.10
N THR A 152 -16.40 -8.00 -8.37
CA THR A 152 -15.52 -7.60 -9.48
C THR A 152 -15.95 -6.25 -9.99
N GLU A 153 -14.99 -5.35 -10.17
CA GLU A 153 -15.20 -4.03 -10.77
C GLU A 153 -14.32 -3.87 -12.01
N ASN A 154 -14.93 -3.37 -13.08
CA ASN A 154 -14.20 -2.79 -14.19
C ASN A 154 -14.07 -1.29 -13.96
N MET A 155 -12.85 -0.82 -14.07
CA MET A 155 -12.50 0.58 -13.89
C MET A 155 -11.51 1.05 -14.93
N LYS A 156 -11.32 2.38 -15.00
CA LYS A 156 -10.40 3.03 -15.90
C LYS A 156 -9.58 4.05 -15.13
N LEU A 157 -8.25 3.93 -15.26
CA LEU A 157 -7.31 4.86 -14.65
C LEU A 157 -6.22 5.20 -15.67
N MET A 158 -5.84 6.48 -15.77
CA MET A 158 -4.90 6.97 -16.78
C MET A 158 -5.27 6.60 -18.24
N GLY A 159 -6.55 6.34 -18.52
CA GLY A 159 -7.00 5.89 -19.84
C GLY A 159 -6.97 4.38 -20.07
N PHE A 160 -6.39 3.59 -19.16
CA PHE A 160 -6.27 2.14 -19.27
C PHE A 160 -7.38 1.44 -18.49
N PRO A 161 -8.04 0.42 -19.09
CA PRO A 161 -8.99 -0.41 -18.37
C PRO A 161 -8.25 -1.30 -17.37
N ALA A 162 -8.88 -1.54 -16.23
CA ALA A 162 -8.45 -2.47 -15.20
C ALA A 162 -9.67 -3.20 -14.66
N GLU A 163 -9.61 -4.53 -14.66
CA GLU A 163 -10.52 -5.37 -13.88
C GLU A 163 -9.87 -5.60 -12.52
N VAL A 164 -10.64 -5.38 -11.46
CA VAL A 164 -10.19 -5.56 -10.08
C VAL A 164 -11.17 -6.47 -9.35
N ALA A 165 -10.65 -7.58 -8.84
CA ALA A 165 -11.36 -8.40 -7.86
C ALA A 165 -11.16 -7.77 -6.47
N TRP A 166 -12.24 -7.21 -5.92
CA TRP A 166 -12.26 -6.58 -4.61
C TRP A 166 -12.61 -7.58 -3.51
N THR A 167 -12.08 -7.31 -2.32
CA THR A 167 -12.48 -7.90 -1.04
C THR A 167 -12.75 -6.76 -0.08
N VAL A 168 -13.89 -6.80 0.61
CA VAL A 168 -14.21 -5.88 1.69
C VAL A 168 -13.34 -6.23 2.90
N GLU A 169 -12.46 -5.32 3.30
CA GLU A 169 -11.64 -5.50 4.50
C GLU A 169 -12.41 -5.06 5.76
N GLU A 170 -13.08 -3.91 5.68
CA GLU A 170 -13.78 -3.29 6.80
C GLU A 170 -15.06 -2.64 6.30
N VAL A 171 -16.16 -2.84 7.03
CA VAL A 171 -17.41 -2.11 6.81
C VAL A 171 -18.01 -1.75 8.16
N GLU A 172 -18.13 -0.45 8.38
CA GLU A 172 -18.86 0.13 9.51
C GLU A 172 -19.87 1.12 8.91
N PRO A 173 -21.18 0.82 8.98
CA PRO A 173 -22.22 1.68 8.41
C PRO A 173 -22.05 3.14 8.83
N GLU A 174 -22.18 4.04 7.86
CA GLU A 174 -22.06 5.50 8.00
C GLU A 174 -20.69 5.99 8.48
N ARG A 175 -19.67 5.13 8.53
CA ARG A 175 -18.35 5.46 9.08
C ARG A 175 -17.20 5.03 8.19
N VAL A 176 -17.15 3.76 7.77
CA VAL A 176 -15.99 3.21 7.06
C VAL A 176 -16.40 2.18 6.03
N LEU A 177 -15.87 2.31 4.82
CA LEU A 177 -15.75 1.20 3.87
C LEU A 177 -14.29 1.09 3.43
N ALA A 178 -13.65 -0.04 3.72
CA ALA A 178 -12.32 -0.35 3.21
C ALA A 178 -12.39 -1.59 2.31
N ILE A 179 -11.84 -1.46 1.10
CA ILE A 179 -11.77 -2.52 0.12
C ILE A 179 -10.33 -2.67 -0.38
N ARG A 180 -9.91 -3.90 -0.61
CA ARG A 180 -8.62 -4.22 -1.22
C ARG A 180 -8.83 -5.13 -2.41
N GLY A 181 -8.07 -4.88 -3.46
CA GLY A 181 -8.12 -5.67 -4.67
C GLY A 181 -6.79 -5.78 -5.34
N LYS A 182 -6.80 -6.48 -6.47
CA LYS A 182 -5.62 -6.70 -7.29
C LYS A 182 -5.98 -6.47 -8.75
N GLY A 183 -5.34 -5.48 -9.35
CA GLY A 183 -5.49 -5.14 -10.75
C GLY A 183 -4.47 -5.85 -11.65
N PRO A 184 -4.41 -5.45 -12.94
CA PRO A 184 -3.44 -5.97 -13.90
C PRO A 184 -1.99 -5.86 -13.43
N MET A 185 -1.12 -6.72 -13.97
CA MET A 185 0.33 -6.73 -13.67
C MET A 185 0.67 -6.90 -12.17
N ASN A 186 -0.21 -7.51 -11.38
CA ASN A 186 -0.02 -7.75 -9.96
C ASN A 186 0.10 -6.46 -9.12
N VAL A 187 -0.56 -5.39 -9.54
CA VAL A 187 -0.71 -4.17 -8.73
C VAL A 187 -1.81 -4.41 -7.69
N ALA A 188 -1.43 -4.42 -6.42
CA ALA A 188 -2.37 -4.38 -5.31
C ALA A 188 -2.93 -2.96 -5.18
N ILE A 189 -4.23 -2.86 -4.95
CA ILE A 189 -4.95 -1.58 -4.81
C ILE A 189 -5.73 -1.63 -3.50
N GLY A 190 -5.60 -0.61 -2.67
CA GLY A 190 -6.43 -0.40 -1.48
C GLY A 190 -7.20 0.90 -1.61
N THR A 191 -8.47 0.89 -1.19
CA THR A 191 -9.31 2.09 -1.12
C THR A 191 -10.03 2.10 0.23
N ARG A 192 -9.91 3.20 0.97
CA ARG A 192 -10.64 3.43 2.22
C ARG A 192 -11.46 4.71 2.11
N TYR A 193 -12.75 4.57 2.31
CA TYR A 193 -13.68 5.67 2.54
C TYR A 193 -13.88 5.83 4.05
N ALA A 194 -13.69 7.04 4.57
CA ALA A 194 -13.95 7.39 5.95
C ALA A 194 -14.93 8.58 6.01
N LEU A 195 -16.02 8.40 6.75
CA LEU A 195 -17.06 9.39 6.97
C LEU A 195 -16.99 9.86 8.42
N THR A 196 -16.93 11.18 8.61
CA THR A 196 -16.99 11.82 9.93
C THR A 196 -18.20 12.74 9.94
N ALA A 197 -19.23 12.35 10.69
CA ALA A 197 -20.45 13.14 10.83
C ALA A 197 -20.19 14.45 11.59
N ASP A 198 -20.80 15.53 11.13
CA ASP A 198 -20.79 16.86 11.73
C ASP A 198 -22.18 17.51 11.58
N GLY A 199 -23.12 17.07 12.42
CA GLY A 199 -24.52 17.49 12.35
C GLY A 199 -25.18 17.09 11.04
N GLU A 200 -25.65 18.08 10.27
CA GLU A 200 -26.27 17.89 8.96
C GLU A 200 -25.26 17.76 7.81
N ALA A 201 -23.96 17.76 8.12
CA ALA A 201 -22.88 17.60 7.16
C ALA A 201 -22.00 16.39 7.50
N THR A 202 -21.19 15.98 6.53
CA THR A 202 -20.25 14.86 6.66
C THR A 202 -18.94 15.21 5.98
N THR A 203 -17.83 15.04 6.68
CA THR A 203 -16.51 15.02 6.03
C THR A 203 -16.27 13.62 5.48
N VAL A 204 -16.04 13.53 4.18
CA VAL A 204 -15.71 12.28 3.48
C VAL A 204 -14.25 12.33 3.03
N ARG A 205 -13.47 11.35 3.45
CA ARG A 205 -12.08 11.15 3.04
C ARG A 205 -11.97 9.86 2.26
N ILE A 206 -11.25 9.90 1.14
CA ILE A 206 -10.88 8.72 0.36
C ILE A 206 -9.37 8.61 0.38
N ASP A 207 -8.83 7.52 0.93
CA ASP A 207 -7.43 7.15 0.84
C ASP A 207 -7.27 6.01 -0.17
N GLY A 208 -6.32 6.14 -1.09
CA GLY A 208 -5.97 5.13 -2.08
C GLY A 208 -4.52 4.72 -1.95
N GLU A 209 -4.25 3.42 -2.10
CA GLU A 209 -2.91 2.83 -2.09
C GLU A 209 -2.71 1.98 -3.35
N PHE A 210 -1.60 2.16 -4.05
CA PHE A 210 -1.18 1.31 -5.15
C PHE A 210 0.20 0.74 -4.86
N THR A 211 0.31 -0.59 -4.90
CA THR A 211 1.49 -1.31 -4.42
C THR A 211 1.84 -2.40 -5.44
N GLY A 212 3.03 -2.34 -6.03
CA GLY A 212 3.49 -3.38 -6.97
C GLY A 212 4.70 -2.93 -7.80
N ALA A 213 5.47 -3.88 -8.35
CA ALA A 213 6.66 -3.55 -9.15
C ALA A 213 6.36 -2.64 -10.35
N ALA A 214 5.17 -2.80 -10.96
CA ALA A 214 4.73 -1.95 -12.07
C ALA A 214 4.47 -0.49 -11.65
N VAL A 215 4.19 -0.23 -10.36
CA VAL A 215 3.93 1.13 -9.84
C VAL A 215 5.19 2.00 -9.95
N SER A 216 6.40 1.44 -9.77
CA SER A 216 7.66 2.19 -9.84
C SER A 216 7.81 3.02 -11.12
N LEU A 217 7.35 2.48 -12.25
CA LEU A 217 7.52 3.12 -13.56
C LEU A 217 6.54 4.28 -13.78
N MET A 218 5.46 4.35 -13.00
CA MET A 218 4.35 5.27 -13.24
C MET A 218 3.87 6.01 -11.98
N ALA A 219 4.54 5.85 -10.83
CA ALA A 219 4.07 6.29 -9.52
C ALA A 219 3.59 7.76 -9.51
N GLY A 220 4.35 8.68 -10.12
CA GLY A 220 3.96 10.09 -10.22
C GLY A 220 2.66 10.30 -11.01
N LYS A 221 2.60 9.80 -12.25
CA LYS A 221 1.40 9.93 -13.10
C LYS A 221 0.19 9.22 -12.51
N LEU A 222 0.41 8.06 -11.88
CA LEU A 222 -0.62 7.31 -11.18
C LEU A 222 -1.18 8.12 -10.02
N LYS A 223 -0.31 8.74 -9.22
CA LYS A 223 -0.70 9.62 -8.12
C LYS A 223 -1.51 10.81 -8.61
N ASP A 224 -1.06 11.49 -9.66
CA ASP A 224 -1.76 12.66 -10.22
C ASP A 224 -3.14 12.27 -10.76
N SER A 225 -3.21 11.20 -11.57
CA SER A 225 -4.47 10.72 -12.15
C SER A 225 -5.45 10.22 -11.10
N ALA A 226 -4.98 9.47 -10.09
CA ALA A 226 -5.84 8.96 -9.03
C ALA A 226 -6.32 10.09 -8.11
N THR A 227 -5.45 11.05 -7.77
CA THR A 227 -5.87 12.23 -6.97
C THR A 227 -6.95 13.03 -7.68
N ALA A 228 -6.79 13.26 -9.00
CA ALA A 228 -7.79 13.95 -9.81
C ALA A 228 -9.13 13.18 -9.82
N ALA A 229 -9.10 11.87 -10.05
CA ALA A 229 -10.30 11.03 -10.08
C ALA A 229 -11.00 10.99 -8.71
N LEU A 230 -10.26 10.90 -7.59
CA LEU A 230 -10.84 10.91 -6.25
C LEU A 230 -11.50 12.26 -5.93
N THR A 231 -10.85 13.37 -6.30
CA THR A 231 -11.39 14.73 -6.11
C THR A 231 -12.67 14.92 -6.91
N GLU A 232 -12.67 14.52 -8.18
CA GLU A 232 -13.85 14.55 -9.04
C GLU A 232 -14.98 13.67 -8.46
N SER A 233 -14.63 12.49 -7.95
CA SER A 233 -15.61 11.57 -7.38
C SER A 233 -16.32 12.15 -6.15
N LEU A 234 -15.57 12.81 -5.26
CA LEU A 234 -16.14 13.50 -4.11
C LEU A 234 -17.04 14.67 -4.52
N GLN A 235 -16.65 15.44 -5.53
CA GLN A 235 -17.47 16.55 -6.05
C GLN A 235 -18.80 16.05 -6.62
N ARG A 236 -18.77 14.97 -7.43
CA ARG A 236 -19.98 14.36 -7.98
C ARG A 236 -20.86 13.76 -6.90
N LEU A 237 -20.26 13.04 -5.94
CA LEU A 237 -20.98 12.47 -4.81
C LEU A 237 -21.69 13.57 -4.00
N ALA A 238 -20.98 14.66 -3.70
CA ALA A 238 -21.57 15.81 -3.02
C ALA A 238 -22.78 16.38 -3.79
N GLY A 239 -22.67 16.54 -5.10
CA GLY A 239 -23.77 17.03 -5.95
C GLY A 239 -25.01 16.14 -5.98
N LEU A 240 -24.87 14.83 -5.72
CA LEU A 240 -25.99 13.88 -5.71
C LEU A 240 -26.72 13.83 -4.36
N VAL A 241 -26.05 14.23 -3.28
CA VAL A 241 -26.57 14.06 -1.91
C VAL A 241 -26.76 15.37 -1.15
N SER A 242 -26.30 16.50 -1.69
CA SER A 242 -26.62 17.82 -1.12
C SER A 242 -28.05 18.27 -1.45
#